data_AF-A0A9P4QPN4-F1
#
_entry.id   AF-A0A9P4QPN4-F1
#
_cell.length_a   1.000
_cell.length_b   1.000
_cell.length_c   1.000
_cell.angle_alpha   90.00
_cell.angle_beta   90.00
_cell.angle_gamma   90.00
#
_symmetry.space_group_name_H-M   'P 1'
#
loop_
_entity.id
_entity.type
_entity.pdbx_description
1 polymer ?
#
loop_
_entity_poly.entity_id
_entity_poly.type
_entity_poly.pdbx_seq_one_letter_code
_entity_poly.pdbx_strand_id
1 'polypeptide(L)'
;MARKACRKDPSLTGLHKLPNEILFEIAFLLRIPDLRRLGEVNRRLHYFIEDYLMRYLYNARIFSLPNEVILSIVQHLRYPKDWSSLARASRRFYPLVMDYIFRKNVQYAGSSLLNYSAKRDLNRVARMILHFRGDVNTQWGYSGSIPYMDKQQTPLANAAANGSGRMVKMLLENGASQFIDGIRVPLLRAILKRHENVALILSQEVDSSEVLLEITRSTRSTALQMACTAGLVNLVQYYLEHGSRGGECPNVHILHDRSIALCRTIQKDATKDDFVKRELHEDVYQIVLMLLKHGANPDTRVE
;
A
#
# COMPACT_ATOMS: atom_id res chain seq x y z
N MET A 1 79.31 11.46 -50.74
CA MET A 1 78.07 10.66 -50.55
C MET A 1 78.16 9.94 -49.21
N ALA A 2 77.35 10.30 -48.21
CA ALA A 2 77.12 9.47 -47.03
C ALA A 2 75.70 9.74 -46.52
N ARG A 3 74.89 8.67 -46.50
CA ARG A 3 73.44 8.68 -46.27
C ARG A 3 73.11 8.91 -44.79
N LYS A 4 72.18 9.82 -44.51
CA LYS A 4 71.47 9.97 -43.23
C LYS A 4 70.70 8.68 -42.93
N ALA A 5 71.06 7.99 -41.84
CA ALA A 5 70.22 6.95 -41.26
C ALA A 5 69.22 7.60 -40.29
N CYS A 6 67.95 7.61 -40.69
CA CYS A 6 66.81 8.03 -39.88
C CYS A 6 66.56 6.96 -38.80
N ARG A 7 66.78 7.30 -37.51
CA ARG A 7 66.33 6.46 -36.39
C ARG A 7 64.80 6.50 -36.37
N LYS A 8 64.16 5.39 -36.74
CA LYS A 8 62.72 5.16 -36.48
C LYS A 8 62.56 4.80 -35.01
N ASP A 9 61.79 5.60 -34.28
CA ASP A 9 61.28 5.19 -32.97
C ASP A 9 60.47 3.89 -33.12
N PRO A 10 60.66 2.90 -32.23
CA PRO A 10 59.87 1.68 -32.28
C PRO A 10 58.43 2.04 -31.88
N SER A 11 57.54 2.06 -32.87
CA SER A 11 56.11 2.10 -32.59
C SER A 11 55.77 0.88 -31.73
N LEU A 12 55.22 1.14 -30.53
CA LEU A 12 54.81 0.14 -29.54
C LEU A 12 53.69 -0.75 -30.12
N THR A 13 54.11 -1.71 -30.93
CA THR A 13 53.25 -2.62 -31.68
C THR A 13 52.68 -3.76 -30.82
N GLY A 14 52.99 -3.80 -29.52
CA GLY A 14 52.41 -4.77 -28.58
C GLY A 14 51.08 -4.34 -27.98
N LEU A 15 50.98 -3.08 -27.55
CA LEU A 15 49.83 -2.56 -26.78
C LEU A 15 48.50 -2.64 -27.53
N HIS A 16 48.51 -2.53 -28.85
CA HIS A 16 47.30 -2.57 -29.67
C HIS A 16 46.71 -3.98 -29.84
N LYS A 17 47.47 -5.04 -29.50
CA LYS A 17 47.03 -6.45 -29.58
C LYS A 17 46.66 -7.06 -28.24
N LEU A 18 46.78 -6.32 -27.14
CA LEU A 18 46.47 -6.86 -25.82
C LEU A 18 45.00 -7.30 -25.73
N PRO A 19 44.71 -8.43 -25.07
CA PRO A 19 43.35 -8.81 -24.69
C PRO A 19 42.73 -7.75 -23.77
N ASN A 20 41.40 -7.59 -23.83
CA ASN A 20 40.71 -6.59 -23.02
C ASN A 20 40.89 -6.86 -21.51
N GLU A 21 41.05 -8.12 -21.13
CA GLU A 21 41.31 -8.57 -19.76
C GLU A 21 42.60 -7.94 -19.21
N ILE A 22 43.67 -7.92 -20.01
CA ILE A 22 44.94 -7.30 -19.61
C ILE A 22 44.80 -5.77 -19.60
N LEU A 23 44.04 -5.21 -20.55
CA LEU A 23 43.76 -3.77 -20.57
C LEU A 23 42.96 -3.33 -19.33
N PHE A 24 42.08 -4.17 -18.78
CA PHE A 24 41.38 -3.92 -17.52
C PHE A 24 42.34 -3.83 -16.34
N GLU A 25 43.25 -4.79 -16.20
CA GLU A 25 44.27 -4.81 -15.14
C GLU A 25 45.19 -3.58 -15.22
N ILE A 26 45.62 -3.23 -16.43
CA ILE A 26 46.43 -2.01 -16.65
C ILE A 26 45.61 -0.76 -16.29
N ALA A 27 44.37 -0.67 -16.76
CA ALA A 27 43.53 0.51 -16.54
C ALA A 27 43.21 0.71 -15.06
N PHE A 28 43.05 -0.38 -14.30
CA PHE A 28 42.82 -0.35 -12.86
C PHE A 28 43.98 0.28 -12.07
N LEU A 29 45.21 0.12 -12.55
CA LEU A 29 46.42 0.63 -11.88
C LEU A 29 46.77 2.08 -12.24
N LEU A 30 46.10 2.67 -13.24
CA LEU A 30 46.43 3.99 -13.77
C LEU A 30 45.52 5.10 -13.23
N ARG A 31 46.09 6.30 -13.05
CA ARG A 31 45.29 7.50 -12.70
C ARG A 31 44.54 8.02 -13.92
N ILE A 32 43.45 8.75 -13.70
CA ILE A 32 42.58 9.28 -14.77
C ILE A 32 43.34 10.08 -15.86
N PRO A 33 44.32 10.94 -15.54
CA PRO A 33 45.10 11.63 -16.57
C PRO A 33 45.91 10.66 -17.44
N ASP A 34 46.45 9.61 -16.84
CA ASP A 34 47.28 8.60 -17.51
C ASP A 34 46.40 7.67 -18.35
N LEU A 35 45.18 7.36 -17.91
CA LEU A 35 44.16 6.68 -18.70
C LEU A 35 43.76 7.49 -19.95
N ARG A 36 43.53 8.80 -19.80
CA ARG A 36 43.19 9.65 -20.96
C ARG A 36 44.31 9.68 -21.99
N ARG A 37 45.57 9.82 -21.53
CA ARG A 37 46.76 9.73 -22.39
C ARG A 37 46.87 8.36 -23.08
N LEU A 38 46.58 7.27 -22.38
CA LEU A 38 46.56 5.93 -22.96
C LEU A 38 45.48 5.79 -24.06
N GLY A 39 44.37 6.50 -23.90
CA GLY A 39 43.27 6.53 -24.88
C GLY A 39 43.61 7.31 -26.15
N GLU A 40 44.52 8.28 -26.04
CA GLU A 40 45.02 9.06 -27.19
C GLU A 40 45.96 8.25 -28.10
N VAL A 41 46.48 7.10 -27.62
CA VAL A 41 47.46 6.29 -28.36
C VAL A 41 46.84 5.65 -29.61
N ASN A 42 45.60 5.14 -29.54
CA ASN A 42 44.88 4.63 -30.70
C ASN A 42 43.36 4.55 -30.46
N ARG A 43 42.61 4.40 -31.56
CA ARG A 43 41.15 4.36 -31.55
C ARG A 43 40.55 3.20 -30.74
N ARG A 44 41.22 2.04 -30.66
CA ARG A 44 40.75 0.89 -29.87
C ARG A 44 40.87 1.17 -28.37
N LEU A 45 42.00 1.71 -27.94
CA LEU A 45 42.25 2.11 -26.56
C LEU A 45 41.36 3.28 -26.17
N HIS A 46 41.12 4.23 -27.09
CA HIS A 46 40.15 5.31 -26.88
C HIS A 46 38.77 4.75 -26.50
N TYR A 47 38.18 3.87 -27.33
CA TYR A 47 36.87 3.29 -27.03
C TYR A 47 36.87 2.39 -25.79
N PHE A 48 37.94 1.61 -25.58
CA PHE A 48 38.08 0.80 -24.37
C PHE A 48 38.10 1.67 -23.11
N ILE A 49 38.86 2.77 -23.13
CA ILE A 49 39.00 3.66 -21.98
C ILE A 49 37.75 4.51 -21.77
N GLU A 50 37.07 4.94 -22.82
CA GLU A 50 35.76 5.57 -22.68
C GLU A 50 34.75 4.61 -22.02
N ASP A 51 34.66 3.37 -22.50
CA ASP A 51 33.78 2.35 -21.92
C ASP A 51 34.18 2.01 -20.46
N TYR A 52 35.48 1.88 -20.19
CA TYR A 52 36.04 1.64 -18.86
C TYR A 52 35.72 2.79 -17.90
N LEU A 53 35.98 4.04 -18.31
CA LEU A 53 35.71 5.22 -17.52
C LEU A 53 34.22 5.36 -17.24
N MET A 54 33.36 5.15 -18.24
CA MET A 54 31.90 5.23 -18.09
C MET A 54 31.37 4.15 -17.14
N ARG A 55 31.82 2.90 -17.28
CA ARG A 55 31.34 1.78 -16.46
C ARG A 55 31.88 1.81 -15.03
N TYR A 56 33.15 2.11 -14.84
CA TYR A 56 33.85 1.84 -13.58
C TYR A 56 34.28 3.09 -12.82
N LEU A 57 34.44 4.26 -13.45
CA LEU A 57 34.97 5.46 -12.78
C LEU A 57 33.97 6.61 -12.68
N TYR A 58 33.19 6.90 -13.72
CA TYR A 58 32.19 7.97 -13.71
C TYR A 58 30.94 7.55 -12.93
N ASN A 59 30.52 6.29 -13.03
CA ASN A 59 29.48 5.74 -12.15
C ASN A 59 29.96 5.62 -10.70
N ALA A 60 31.23 5.29 -10.44
CA ALA A 60 31.73 5.08 -9.08
C ALA A 60 31.73 6.34 -8.20
N ARG A 61 31.87 7.54 -8.77
CA ARG A 61 32.02 8.78 -7.96
C ARG A 61 30.77 9.10 -7.15
N ILE A 62 29.58 9.09 -7.76
CA ILE A 62 28.35 9.36 -7.00
C ILE A 62 28.09 8.24 -5.98
N PHE A 63 28.35 6.98 -6.33
CA PHE A 63 28.19 5.85 -5.40
C PHE A 63 29.21 5.83 -4.26
N SER A 64 30.31 6.59 -4.37
CA SER A 64 31.34 6.73 -3.33
C SER A 64 31.12 7.90 -2.38
N LEU A 65 30.20 8.84 -2.69
CA LEU A 65 29.98 10.03 -1.86
C LEU A 65 29.49 9.65 -0.44
N PRO A 66 29.83 10.44 0.59
CA PRO A 66 29.24 10.30 1.93
C PRO A 66 27.71 10.44 1.91
N ASN A 67 27.03 9.84 2.88
CA ASN A 67 25.56 9.84 2.94
C ASN A 67 25.01 11.27 3.03
N GLU A 68 25.73 12.15 3.72
CA GLU A 68 25.41 13.57 3.92
C GLU A 68 25.36 14.30 2.59
N VAL A 69 26.37 14.09 1.74
CA VAL A 69 26.44 14.73 0.41
C VAL A 69 25.34 14.21 -0.50
N ILE A 70 25.05 12.91 -0.45
CA ILE A 70 23.91 12.34 -1.19
C ILE A 70 22.59 12.97 -0.74
N LEU A 71 22.39 13.13 0.57
CA LEU A 71 21.20 13.79 1.10
C LEU A 71 21.12 15.27 0.71
N SER A 72 22.25 15.99 0.70
CA SER A 72 22.30 17.37 0.18
C SER A 72 21.91 17.43 -1.29
N ILE A 73 22.35 16.48 -2.12
CA ILE A 73 21.92 16.38 -3.52
C ILE A 73 20.41 16.18 -3.59
N VAL A 74 19.86 15.23 -2.83
CA VAL A 74 18.42 14.94 -2.78
C VAL A 74 17.60 16.17 -2.42
N GLN A 75 18.07 16.96 -1.44
CA GLN A 75 17.40 18.19 -1.00
C GLN A 75 17.26 19.25 -2.10
N HIS A 76 18.19 19.27 -3.07
CA HIS A 76 18.19 20.23 -4.18
C HIS A 76 17.49 19.71 -5.44
N LEU A 77 17.03 18.45 -5.46
CA LEU A 77 16.23 17.93 -6.56
C LEU A 77 14.86 18.59 -6.59
N ARG A 78 14.51 19.19 -7.73
CA ARG A 78 13.29 20.00 -7.91
C ARG A 78 12.00 19.20 -7.84
N TYR A 79 11.99 17.95 -8.30
CA TYR A 79 10.74 17.19 -8.43
C TYR A 79 10.75 15.92 -7.55
N PRO A 80 9.62 15.58 -6.89
CA PRO A 80 9.51 14.36 -6.07
C PRO A 80 9.81 13.04 -6.83
N LYS A 81 9.55 13.03 -8.14
CA LYS A 81 9.89 11.91 -9.04
C LYS A 81 11.40 11.65 -9.13
N ASP A 82 12.22 12.69 -8.97
CA ASP A 82 13.67 12.59 -9.07
C ASP A 82 14.23 11.92 -7.81
N TRP A 83 13.64 12.20 -6.63
CA TRP A 83 13.98 11.50 -5.39
C TRP A 83 13.79 9.99 -5.53
N SER A 84 12.62 9.59 -6.04
CA SER A 84 12.30 8.17 -6.25
C SER A 84 13.18 7.51 -7.32
N SER A 85 13.63 8.27 -8.32
CA SER A 85 14.53 7.78 -9.36
C SER A 85 15.95 7.59 -8.82
N LEU A 86 16.46 8.55 -8.05
CA LEU A 86 17.76 8.45 -7.39
C LEU A 86 17.80 7.31 -6.35
N ALA A 87 16.73 7.16 -5.56
CA ALA A 87 16.60 6.04 -4.62
C ALA A 87 16.73 4.67 -5.31
N ARG A 88 16.15 4.52 -6.50
CA ARG A 88 16.18 3.26 -7.28
C ARG A 88 17.49 3.02 -8.01
N ALA A 89 18.30 4.05 -8.23
CA ALA A 89 19.57 3.95 -8.94
C ALA A 89 20.63 3.14 -8.16
N SER A 90 20.50 2.99 -6.84
CA SER A 90 21.41 2.15 -6.04
C SER A 90 20.79 1.59 -4.79
N ARG A 91 21.16 0.34 -4.46
CA ARG A 91 20.80 -0.32 -3.20
C ARG A 91 21.26 0.46 -1.96
N ARG A 92 22.38 1.19 -2.06
CA ARG A 92 22.91 2.06 -0.98
C ARG A 92 22.04 3.30 -0.82
N PHE A 93 21.60 3.90 -1.92
CA PHE A 93 20.82 5.13 -1.91
C PHE A 93 19.40 4.89 -1.44
N TYR A 94 18.81 3.76 -1.81
CA TYR A 94 17.42 3.44 -1.51
C TYR A 94 17.02 3.71 -0.05
N PRO A 95 17.65 3.13 0.99
CA PRO A 95 17.24 3.37 2.38
C PRO A 95 17.40 4.84 2.79
N LEU A 96 18.49 5.50 2.37
CA LEU A 96 18.80 6.90 2.75
C LEU A 96 17.79 7.88 2.14
N VAL A 97 17.57 7.76 0.83
CA VAL A 97 16.66 8.65 0.10
C VAL A 97 15.21 8.37 0.51
N MET A 98 14.85 7.12 0.77
CA MET A 98 13.50 6.79 1.24
C MET A 98 13.24 7.31 2.66
N ASP A 99 14.19 7.21 3.60
CA ASP A 99 14.10 7.86 4.93
C ASP A 99 13.80 9.36 4.77
N TYR A 100 14.55 10.05 3.91
CA TYR A 100 14.31 11.46 3.61
C TYR A 100 12.91 11.72 3.03
N ILE A 101 12.46 10.92 2.05
CA ILE A 101 11.13 11.03 1.44
C ILE A 101 10.04 10.87 2.50
N PHE A 102 10.15 9.86 3.38
CA PHE A 102 9.14 9.60 4.38
C PHE A 102 9.07 10.71 5.44
N ARG A 103 10.21 11.21 5.92
CA ARG A 103 10.23 12.37 6.84
C ARG A 103 9.58 13.59 6.21
N LYS A 104 9.91 13.90 4.95
CA LYS A 104 9.28 15.02 4.22
C LYS A 104 7.78 14.81 4.02
N ASN A 105 7.34 13.57 3.77
CA ASN A 105 5.92 13.28 3.64
C ASN A 105 5.15 13.48 4.95
N VAL A 106 5.71 13.03 6.07
CA VAL A 106 5.12 13.26 7.40
C VAL A 106 5.08 14.76 7.72
N GLN A 107 6.17 15.48 7.46
CA GLN A 107 6.31 16.89 7.82
C GLN A 107 5.46 17.85 6.95
N TYR A 108 5.41 17.64 5.63
CA TYR A 108 4.85 18.63 4.70
C TYR A 108 3.66 18.14 3.87
N ALA A 109 3.41 16.82 3.85
CA ALA A 109 2.33 16.25 3.04
C ALA A 109 1.35 15.43 3.87
N GLY A 110 1.26 15.74 5.18
CA GLY A 110 0.25 15.19 6.09
C GLY A 110 0.21 13.66 6.13
N SER A 111 1.35 12.98 5.99
CA SER A 111 1.40 11.50 5.96
C SER A 111 0.60 10.84 4.83
N SER A 112 0.30 11.56 3.75
CA SER A 112 -0.51 11.07 2.62
C SER A 112 0.02 9.84 1.89
N LEU A 113 1.32 9.54 1.99
CA LEU A 113 1.84 8.27 1.48
C LEU A 113 1.29 7.08 2.28
N LEU A 114 0.84 7.29 3.52
CA LEU A 114 0.21 6.24 4.32
C LEU A 114 -1.14 5.86 3.70
N ASN A 115 -1.97 6.84 3.35
CA ASN A 115 -3.20 6.62 2.58
C ASN A 115 -2.93 5.90 1.25
N TYR A 116 -1.95 6.36 0.48
CA TYR A 116 -1.56 5.70 -0.77
C TYR A 116 -1.11 4.24 -0.53
N SER A 117 -0.30 4.01 0.50
CA SER A 117 0.23 2.70 0.84
C SER A 117 -0.87 1.74 1.29
N ALA A 118 -1.86 2.20 2.06
CA ALA A 118 -3.01 1.39 2.45
C ALA A 118 -3.88 1.02 1.23
N LYS A 119 -4.13 2.00 0.33
CA LYS A 119 -4.87 1.79 -0.92
C LYS A 119 -4.18 0.85 -1.90
N ARG A 120 -2.86 0.69 -1.81
CA ARG A 120 -2.07 -0.22 -2.66
C ARG A 120 -1.52 -1.46 -1.93
N ASP A 121 -1.92 -1.65 -0.68
CA ASP A 121 -1.43 -2.71 0.21
C ASP A 121 0.11 -2.77 0.38
N LEU A 122 0.76 -1.62 0.39
CA LEU A 122 2.22 -1.48 0.51
C LEU A 122 2.65 -1.48 1.99
N ASN A 123 2.51 -2.64 2.64
CA ASN A 123 2.78 -2.83 4.08
C ASN A 123 4.15 -2.31 4.56
N ARG A 124 5.20 -2.46 3.74
CA ARG A 124 6.55 -1.96 4.09
C ARG A 124 6.62 -0.44 4.14
N VAL A 125 5.94 0.23 3.20
CA VAL A 125 5.87 1.70 3.14
C VAL A 125 5.07 2.23 4.32
N ALA A 126 3.92 1.61 4.61
CA ALA A 126 3.10 1.96 5.77
C ALA A 126 3.89 1.87 7.08
N ARG A 127 4.61 0.75 7.32
CA ARG A 127 5.49 0.60 8.50
C ARG A 127 6.50 1.74 8.63
N MET A 128 7.09 2.15 7.52
CA MET A 128 8.12 3.17 7.55
C MET A 128 7.54 4.55 7.88
N ILE A 129 6.36 4.88 7.35
CA ILE A 129 5.69 6.16 7.65
C ILE A 129 5.26 6.20 9.12
N LEU A 130 4.69 5.11 9.64
CA LEU A 130 4.34 4.99 11.06
C LEU A 130 5.58 5.08 11.96
N HIS A 131 6.71 4.48 11.57
CA HIS A 131 7.98 4.60 12.28
C HIS A 131 8.45 6.06 12.41
N PHE A 132 8.20 6.90 11.40
CA PHE A 132 8.47 8.35 11.45
C PHE A 132 7.37 9.17 12.15
N ARG A 133 6.51 8.53 12.94
CA ARG A 133 5.36 9.16 13.62
C ARG A 133 4.40 9.84 12.65
N GLY A 134 4.20 9.23 11.47
CA GLY A 134 3.16 9.65 10.55
C GLY A 134 1.78 9.54 11.20
N ASP A 135 0.90 10.48 10.87
CA ASP A 135 -0.48 10.50 11.33
C ASP A 135 -1.24 9.29 10.77
N VAL A 136 -1.56 8.35 11.67
CA VAL A 136 -2.29 7.11 11.35
C VAL A 136 -3.72 7.37 10.85
N ASN A 137 -4.29 8.52 11.21
CA ASN A 137 -5.66 8.93 10.88
C ASN A 137 -5.70 9.97 9.75
N THR A 138 -4.59 10.13 9.02
CA THR A 138 -4.51 11.11 7.93
C THR A 138 -5.67 10.99 6.95
N GLN A 139 -6.29 12.13 6.66
CA GLN A 139 -7.30 12.25 5.60
C GLN A 139 -6.70 12.88 4.33
N TRP A 140 -5.39 13.13 4.31
CA TRP A 140 -4.71 13.77 3.19
C TRP A 140 -4.38 12.78 2.07
N GLY A 141 -4.61 13.15 0.81
CA GLY A 141 -4.34 12.29 -0.34
C GLY A 141 -5.07 12.71 -1.61
N TYR A 142 -5.03 11.87 -2.64
CA TYR A 142 -5.73 12.09 -3.91
C TYR A 142 -7.24 12.17 -3.67
N SER A 143 -7.80 13.38 -3.73
CA SER A 143 -9.24 13.65 -3.84
C SER A 143 -9.67 13.27 -5.25
N GLY A 144 -10.49 12.23 -5.36
CA GLY A 144 -11.02 11.77 -6.64
C GLY A 144 -12.45 12.25 -6.77
N SER A 145 -12.66 13.37 -7.48
CA SER A 145 -13.86 13.86 -8.19
C SER A 145 -15.29 13.55 -7.69
N ILE A 146 -15.49 13.03 -6.46
CA ILE A 146 -16.81 12.71 -5.91
C ILE A 146 -16.90 13.38 -4.52
N PRO A 147 -17.55 14.55 -4.44
CA PRO A 147 -17.52 15.44 -3.27
C PRO A 147 -17.99 14.83 -1.95
N TYR A 148 -18.73 13.72 -1.99
CA TYR A 148 -19.31 13.08 -0.81
C TYR A 148 -18.52 11.89 -0.24
N MET A 149 -17.53 11.36 -0.96
CA MET A 149 -16.73 10.20 -0.52
C MET A 149 -15.25 10.52 -0.24
N ASP A 150 -14.82 11.75 -0.53
CA ASP A 150 -13.44 12.21 -0.34
C ASP A 150 -13.09 12.53 1.13
N LYS A 151 -14.08 12.90 1.96
CA LYS A 151 -13.85 13.22 3.39
C LYS A 151 -13.64 11.99 4.29
N GLN A 152 -13.84 10.78 3.75
CA GLN A 152 -13.83 9.53 4.53
C GLN A 152 -12.64 8.61 4.21
N GLN A 153 -11.60 9.14 3.58
CA GLN A 153 -10.42 8.37 3.17
C GLN A 153 -9.36 8.38 4.27
N THR A 154 -9.46 7.45 5.23
CA THR A 154 -8.37 7.14 6.17
C THR A 154 -7.56 5.93 5.69
N PRO A 155 -6.32 5.73 6.19
CA PRO A 155 -5.54 4.55 5.85
C PRO A 155 -6.29 3.27 6.23
N LEU A 156 -6.97 3.28 7.39
CA LEU A 156 -7.74 2.13 7.86
C LEU A 156 -8.94 1.83 6.95
N ALA A 157 -9.68 2.86 6.49
CA ALA A 157 -10.79 2.66 5.57
C ALA A 157 -10.33 2.10 4.22
N ASN A 158 -9.20 2.57 3.69
CA ASN A 158 -8.60 2.05 2.46
C ASN A 158 -8.11 0.61 2.60
N ALA A 159 -7.43 0.30 3.72
CA ALA A 159 -6.98 -1.06 4.02
C ALA A 159 -8.17 -2.03 4.14
N ALA A 160 -9.26 -1.55 4.76
CA ALA A 160 -10.49 -2.33 4.91
C ALA A 160 -11.20 -2.59 3.57
N ALA A 161 -11.27 -1.57 2.71
CA ALA A 161 -11.83 -1.70 1.37
C ALA A 161 -11.04 -2.64 0.45
N ASN A 162 -9.75 -2.84 0.73
CA ASN A 162 -8.87 -3.77 0.01
C ASN A 162 -8.83 -5.18 0.60
N GLY A 163 -9.41 -5.38 1.79
CA GLY A 163 -9.37 -6.68 2.47
C GLY A 163 -8.02 -7.05 3.05
N SER A 164 -7.11 -6.09 3.25
CA SER A 164 -5.77 -6.35 3.78
C SER A 164 -5.79 -6.45 5.31
N GLY A 165 -6.03 -7.66 5.83
CA GLY A 165 -6.03 -7.92 7.27
C GLY A 165 -4.71 -7.55 7.96
N ARG A 166 -3.56 -7.72 7.28
CA ARG A 166 -2.25 -7.34 7.81
C ARG A 166 -2.11 -5.82 7.98
N MET A 167 -2.53 -5.06 6.96
CA MET A 167 -2.50 -3.60 7.01
C MET A 167 -3.47 -3.08 8.08
N VAL A 168 -4.67 -3.66 8.17
CA VAL A 168 -5.68 -3.32 9.17
C VAL A 168 -5.14 -3.51 10.59
N LYS A 169 -4.61 -4.69 10.92
CA LYS A 169 -4.02 -4.96 12.24
C LYS A 169 -2.91 -3.98 12.60
N MET A 170 -1.98 -3.77 11.68
CA MET A 170 -0.87 -2.83 11.87
C MET A 170 -1.36 -1.39 12.13
N LEU A 171 -2.39 -0.93 11.43
CA LEU A 171 -2.95 0.40 11.63
C LEU A 171 -3.66 0.50 12.99
N LEU A 172 -4.45 -0.51 13.37
CA LEU A 172 -5.13 -0.58 14.67
C LEU A 172 -4.12 -0.59 15.84
N GLU A 173 -3.07 -1.40 15.74
CA GLU A 173 -1.96 -1.44 16.71
C GLU A 173 -1.25 -0.08 16.87
N ASN A 174 -1.34 0.79 15.85
CA ASN A 174 -0.79 2.15 15.89
C ASN A 174 -1.84 3.22 16.22
N GLY A 175 -3.02 2.83 16.74
CA GLY A 175 -4.05 3.77 17.20
C GLY A 175 -4.95 4.34 16.10
N ALA A 176 -5.11 3.64 14.98
CA ALA A 176 -6.05 4.04 13.93
C ALA A 176 -7.49 4.08 14.46
N SER A 177 -8.17 5.21 14.27
CA SER A 177 -9.59 5.36 14.56
C SER A 177 -10.42 4.54 13.57
N GLN A 178 -11.36 3.77 14.13
CA GLN A 178 -12.38 3.11 13.34
C GLN A 178 -13.55 4.01 12.97
N PHE A 179 -13.57 5.25 13.48
CA PHE A 179 -14.67 6.20 13.29
C PHE A 179 -14.24 7.40 12.44
N ILE A 180 -15.12 7.81 11.54
CA ILE A 180 -15.02 9.06 10.78
C ILE A 180 -16.38 9.74 10.95
N ASP A 181 -16.40 10.93 11.53
CA ASP A 181 -17.62 11.69 11.84
C ASP A 181 -18.67 10.86 12.61
N GLY A 182 -18.21 10.01 13.53
CA GLY A 182 -19.07 9.12 14.33
C GLY A 182 -19.53 7.83 13.62
N ILE A 183 -19.16 7.64 12.34
CA ILE A 183 -19.54 6.48 11.54
C ILE A 183 -18.37 5.49 11.44
N ARG A 184 -18.64 4.18 11.59
CA ARG A 184 -17.62 3.12 11.41
C ARG A 184 -17.32 2.82 9.95
N VAL A 185 -16.80 3.81 9.23
CA VAL A 185 -16.52 3.73 7.77
C VAL A 185 -15.63 2.53 7.40
N PRO A 186 -14.53 2.19 8.10
CA PRO A 186 -13.71 1.04 7.74
C PRO A 186 -14.50 -0.28 7.77
N LEU A 187 -15.35 -0.49 8.79
CA LEU A 187 -16.20 -1.68 8.88
C LEU A 187 -17.22 -1.72 7.75
N LEU A 188 -17.88 -0.60 7.48
CA LEU A 188 -18.80 -0.45 6.34
C LEU A 188 -18.12 -0.83 5.02
N ARG A 189 -16.90 -0.34 4.78
CA ARG A 189 -16.14 -0.64 3.56
C ARG A 189 -15.78 -2.13 3.46
N ALA A 190 -15.35 -2.75 4.56
CA ALA A 190 -15.05 -4.18 4.58
C ALA A 190 -16.29 -5.02 4.25
N ILE A 191 -17.44 -4.70 4.84
CA ILE A 191 -18.70 -5.42 4.60
C ILE A 191 -19.18 -5.23 3.15
N LEU A 192 -19.22 -3.98 2.65
CA LEU A 192 -19.65 -3.70 1.27
C LEU A 192 -18.75 -4.36 0.22
N LYS A 193 -17.46 -4.52 0.52
CA LYS A 193 -16.50 -5.23 -0.34
C LYS A 193 -16.40 -6.73 -0.06
N ARG A 194 -17.22 -7.24 0.87
CA ARG A 194 -17.30 -8.66 1.28
C ARG A 194 -15.97 -9.22 1.79
N HIS A 195 -15.19 -8.39 2.47
CA HIS A 195 -13.94 -8.79 3.13
C HIS A 195 -14.21 -9.25 4.57
N GLU A 196 -14.80 -10.44 4.70
CA GLU A 196 -15.29 -11.00 5.97
C GLU A 196 -14.22 -11.03 7.07
N ASN A 197 -13.03 -11.55 6.78
CA ASN A 197 -11.92 -11.61 7.75
C ASN A 197 -11.54 -10.24 8.31
N VAL A 198 -11.60 -9.20 7.48
CA VAL A 198 -11.30 -7.83 7.92
C VAL A 198 -12.45 -7.25 8.73
N ALA A 199 -13.69 -7.50 8.31
CA ALA A 199 -14.85 -7.08 9.07
C ALA A 199 -14.85 -7.72 10.47
N LEU A 200 -14.48 -8.99 10.60
CA LEU A 200 -14.31 -9.67 11.89
C LEU A 200 -13.25 -8.99 12.77
N ILE A 201 -12.06 -8.70 12.23
CA ILE A 201 -11.00 -7.99 12.97
C ILE A 201 -11.50 -6.65 13.48
N LEU A 202 -12.15 -5.87 12.63
CA LEU A 202 -12.69 -4.55 13.01
C LEU A 202 -13.78 -4.68 14.08
N SER A 203 -14.62 -5.70 14.01
CA SER A 203 -15.72 -5.93 14.95
C SER A 203 -15.30 -6.50 16.31
N GLN A 204 -14.10 -7.06 16.44
CA GLN A 204 -13.55 -7.56 17.70
C GLN A 204 -12.97 -6.47 18.60
N GLU A 205 -12.44 -5.41 18.00
CA GLU A 205 -11.72 -4.34 18.72
C GLU A 205 -12.63 -3.28 19.36
N VAL A 206 -13.94 -3.31 19.08
CA VAL A 206 -14.90 -2.32 19.61
C VAL A 206 -16.12 -3.05 20.17
N ASP A 207 -16.24 -3.05 21.49
CA ASP A 207 -17.44 -3.49 22.23
C ASP A 207 -18.57 -2.50 21.98
N SER A 208 -19.33 -2.67 20.91
CA SER A 208 -20.53 -1.86 20.67
C SER A 208 -21.60 -2.69 19.98
N SER A 209 -22.59 -3.08 20.78
CA SER A 209 -23.77 -3.87 20.40
C SER A 209 -24.76 -3.13 19.48
N GLU A 210 -24.56 -1.83 19.24
CA GLU A 210 -25.46 -1.00 18.43
C GLU A 210 -24.68 -0.19 17.39
N VAL A 211 -24.11 -0.88 16.40
CA VAL A 211 -23.47 -0.21 15.28
C VAL A 211 -24.51 0.16 14.24
N LEU A 212 -25.02 1.38 14.29
CA LEU A 212 -25.76 1.98 13.19
C LEU A 212 -24.77 2.43 12.11
N LEU A 213 -24.86 1.81 10.94
CA LEU A 213 -24.09 2.16 9.75
C LEU A 213 -25.00 2.98 8.82
N GLU A 214 -24.57 4.19 8.51
CA GLU A 214 -25.28 5.08 7.59
C GLU A 214 -24.76 4.84 6.18
N ILE A 215 -25.63 4.31 5.30
CA ILE A 215 -25.29 4.04 3.89
C ILE A 215 -25.71 5.23 3.02
N THR A 216 -26.84 5.86 3.36
CA THR A 216 -27.39 7.09 2.77
C THR A 216 -28.10 7.91 3.85
N ARG A 217 -28.38 9.21 3.60
CA ARG A 217 -29.15 10.07 4.53
C ARG A 217 -30.53 9.52 4.93
N SER A 218 -31.05 8.52 4.19
CA SER A 218 -32.37 7.91 4.38
C SER A 218 -32.33 6.48 4.91
N THR A 219 -31.18 5.80 4.94
CA THR A 219 -31.10 4.40 5.37
C THR A 219 -30.02 4.19 6.44
N ARG A 220 -30.49 4.00 7.68
CA ARG A 220 -29.69 3.46 8.77
C ARG A 220 -29.86 1.94 8.78
N SER A 221 -28.75 1.22 8.75
CA SER A 221 -28.72 -0.24 8.81
C SER A 221 -27.78 -0.69 9.91
N THR A 222 -28.13 -1.71 10.68
CA THR A 222 -27.19 -2.25 11.69
C THR A 222 -26.07 -3.03 11.02
N ALA A 223 -24.95 -3.21 11.71
CA ALA A 223 -23.87 -4.07 11.23
C ALA A 223 -24.34 -5.52 10.95
N LEU A 224 -25.29 -6.03 11.76
CA LEU A 224 -25.91 -7.33 11.53
C LEU A 224 -26.72 -7.35 10.22
N GLN A 225 -27.63 -6.39 10.02
CA GLN A 225 -28.41 -6.28 8.80
C GLN A 225 -27.51 -6.21 7.55
N MET A 226 -26.41 -5.47 7.61
CA MET A 226 -25.48 -5.38 6.48
C MET A 226 -24.69 -6.68 6.27
N ALA A 227 -24.25 -7.35 7.34
CA ALA A 227 -23.56 -8.63 7.24
C ALA A 227 -24.45 -9.71 6.61
N CYS A 228 -25.73 -9.78 7.03
CA CYS A 228 -26.70 -10.71 6.45
C CYS A 228 -26.95 -10.41 4.97
N THR A 229 -27.20 -9.15 4.61
CA THR A 229 -27.43 -8.77 3.21
C THR A 229 -26.18 -8.92 2.33
N ALA A 230 -24.97 -8.89 2.91
CA ALA A 230 -23.72 -9.14 2.20
C ALA A 230 -23.35 -10.63 2.10
N GLY A 231 -24.08 -11.52 2.79
CA GLY A 231 -23.82 -12.95 2.82
C GLY A 231 -22.55 -13.31 3.59
N LEU A 232 -22.23 -12.61 4.68
CA LEU A 232 -21.02 -12.83 5.47
C LEU A 232 -21.33 -13.74 6.67
N VAL A 233 -21.41 -15.05 6.43
CA VAL A 233 -21.87 -16.07 7.38
C VAL A 233 -21.13 -16.02 8.71
N ASN A 234 -19.79 -16.00 8.71
CA ASN A 234 -18.99 -16.00 9.93
C ASN A 234 -19.14 -14.70 10.70
N LEU A 235 -19.29 -13.57 9.98
CA LEU A 235 -19.55 -12.27 10.61
C LEU A 235 -20.94 -12.21 11.25
N VAL A 236 -21.96 -12.80 10.60
CA VAL A 236 -23.31 -12.92 11.16
C VAL A 236 -23.28 -13.78 12.42
N GLN A 237 -22.64 -14.94 12.36
CA GLN A 237 -22.47 -15.81 13.52
C GLN A 237 -21.80 -15.07 14.68
N TYR A 238 -20.70 -14.35 14.41
CA TYR A 238 -20.00 -13.55 15.40
C TYR A 238 -20.93 -12.53 16.09
N TYR A 239 -21.73 -11.78 15.32
CA TYR A 239 -22.67 -10.81 15.91
C TYR A 239 -23.80 -11.47 16.71
N LEU A 240 -24.31 -12.62 16.27
CA LEU A 240 -25.37 -13.33 16.98
C LEU A 240 -24.88 -13.92 18.31
N GLU A 241 -23.64 -14.41 18.35
CA GLU A 241 -23.01 -14.96 19.57
C GLU A 241 -22.60 -13.85 20.55
N HIS A 242 -22.11 -12.71 20.05
CA HIS A 242 -21.52 -11.67 20.89
C HIS A 242 -22.48 -10.52 21.23
N GLY A 243 -23.55 -10.31 20.45
CA GLY A 243 -24.60 -9.32 20.72
C GLY A 243 -25.54 -9.66 21.88
N SER A 244 -25.31 -10.77 22.59
CA SER A 244 -26.14 -11.25 23.72
C SER A 244 -25.37 -11.37 25.04
N ARG A 245 -24.15 -10.79 25.14
CA ARG A 245 -23.26 -10.97 26.30
C ARG A 245 -23.69 -10.22 27.58
N GLY A 246 -24.68 -9.33 27.52
CA GLY A 246 -25.40 -8.91 28.72
C GLY A 246 -26.48 -9.94 29.00
N GLY A 247 -26.40 -10.68 30.12
CA GLY A 247 -27.34 -11.76 30.50
C GLY A 247 -28.79 -11.32 30.77
N GLU A 248 -29.21 -10.20 30.20
CA GLU A 248 -30.59 -9.75 30.16
C GLU A 248 -31.29 -10.43 28.99
N CYS A 249 -32.59 -10.74 29.14
CA CYS A 249 -33.41 -11.22 28.04
C CYS A 249 -33.18 -10.33 26.81
N PRO A 250 -33.02 -10.90 25.60
CA PRO A 250 -32.70 -10.12 24.42
C PRO A 250 -33.72 -8.99 24.27
N ASN A 251 -33.24 -7.75 24.37
CA ASN A 251 -34.07 -6.55 24.30
C ASN A 251 -34.95 -6.61 23.03
N VAL A 252 -36.19 -6.16 23.12
CA VAL A 252 -37.16 -6.14 22.01
C VAL A 252 -36.53 -5.54 20.74
N HIS A 253 -35.66 -4.53 20.91
CA HIS A 253 -34.93 -3.91 19.81
C HIS A 253 -33.96 -4.87 19.08
N ILE A 254 -33.25 -5.73 19.82
CA ILE A 254 -32.30 -6.72 19.25
C ILE A 254 -33.06 -7.79 18.46
N LEU A 255 -34.18 -8.28 19.00
CA LEU A 255 -35.03 -9.25 18.30
C LEU A 255 -35.65 -8.62 17.05
N HIS A 256 -36.10 -7.38 17.14
CA HIS A 256 -36.62 -6.63 15.99
C HIS A 256 -35.55 -6.42 14.91
N ASP A 257 -34.31 -6.09 15.30
CA ASP A 257 -33.18 -5.96 14.36
C ASP A 257 -32.89 -7.28 13.62
N ARG A 258 -32.89 -8.41 14.33
CA ARG A 258 -32.74 -9.75 13.73
C ARG A 258 -33.88 -10.07 12.77
N SER A 259 -35.11 -9.73 13.11
CA SER A 259 -36.28 -9.89 12.22
C SER A 259 -36.18 -9.03 10.96
N ILE A 260 -35.78 -7.76 11.09
CA ILE A 260 -35.55 -6.89 9.93
C ILE A 260 -34.42 -7.46 9.05
N ALA A 261 -33.32 -7.92 9.66
CA ALA A 261 -32.23 -8.55 8.93
C ALA A 261 -32.69 -9.80 8.16
N LEU A 262 -33.53 -10.63 8.78
CA LEU A 262 -34.12 -11.81 8.14
C LEU A 262 -34.94 -11.43 6.90
N CYS A 263 -35.91 -10.52 7.05
CA CYS A 263 -36.77 -10.09 5.96
C CYS A 263 -35.96 -9.47 4.81
N ARG A 264 -35.01 -8.58 5.10
CA ARG A 264 -34.15 -7.95 4.08
C ARG A 264 -33.26 -8.94 3.36
N THR A 265 -32.77 -9.97 4.05
CA THR A 265 -31.90 -10.99 3.46
C THR A 265 -32.67 -11.85 2.46
N ILE A 266 -33.87 -12.32 2.85
CA ILE A 266 -34.76 -13.09 1.97
C ILE A 266 -35.19 -12.23 0.78
N GLN A 267 -35.61 -10.98 1.01
CA GLN A 267 -36.07 -10.09 -0.05
C GLN A 267 -34.97 -9.84 -1.08
N LYS A 268 -33.74 -9.56 -0.63
CA LYS A 268 -32.59 -9.34 -1.50
C LYS A 268 -32.19 -10.57 -2.31
N ASP A 269 -32.30 -11.78 -1.74
CA ASP A 269 -31.98 -13.01 -2.44
C ASP A 269 -33.07 -13.41 -3.45
N ALA A 270 -34.34 -13.17 -3.08
CA ALA A 270 -35.49 -13.43 -3.93
C ALA A 270 -35.52 -12.51 -5.17
N THR A 271 -35.07 -11.26 -5.05
CA THR A 271 -34.99 -10.30 -6.16
C THR A 271 -33.58 -10.26 -6.75
N LYS A 272 -33.32 -11.07 -7.78
CA LYS A 272 -32.13 -10.90 -8.61
C LYS A 272 -32.56 -10.73 -10.07
N ASP A 273 -32.16 -9.61 -10.67
CA ASP A 273 -32.41 -9.28 -12.08
C ASP A 273 -33.91 -9.31 -12.49
N ASP A 274 -34.79 -8.73 -11.66
CA ASP A 274 -36.26 -8.67 -11.85
C ASP A 274 -37.02 -10.02 -11.86
N PHE A 275 -36.34 -11.15 -11.60
CA PHE A 275 -36.97 -12.47 -11.48
C PHE A 275 -37.04 -12.94 -10.03
N VAL A 276 -38.17 -13.56 -9.64
CA VAL A 276 -38.32 -14.23 -8.35
C VAL A 276 -37.66 -15.59 -8.40
N LYS A 277 -36.58 -15.76 -7.62
CA LYS A 277 -35.97 -17.08 -7.40
C LYS A 277 -36.79 -17.92 -6.42
N ARG A 278 -36.88 -19.23 -6.67
CA ARG A 278 -37.55 -20.20 -5.79
C ARG A 278 -36.59 -20.99 -4.89
N GLU A 279 -35.28 -20.78 -5.04
CA GLU A 279 -34.24 -21.46 -4.28
C GLU A 279 -33.36 -20.41 -3.60
N LEU A 280 -32.99 -20.68 -2.34
CA LEU A 280 -32.06 -19.85 -1.58
C LEU A 280 -30.62 -20.27 -1.86
N HIS A 281 -29.72 -19.30 -1.95
CA HIS A 281 -28.29 -19.60 -1.95
C HIS A 281 -27.85 -20.19 -0.60
N GLU A 282 -26.88 -21.11 -0.60
CA GLU A 282 -26.39 -21.83 0.59
C GLU A 282 -26.04 -20.88 1.75
N ASP A 283 -25.30 -19.80 1.48
CA ASP A 283 -24.94 -18.77 2.47
C ASP A 283 -26.18 -18.10 3.08
N VAL A 284 -27.21 -17.82 2.26
CA VAL A 284 -28.46 -17.20 2.68
C VAL A 284 -29.28 -18.15 3.53
N TYR A 285 -29.36 -19.42 3.14
CA TYR A 285 -30.02 -20.46 3.91
C TYR A 285 -29.40 -20.60 5.30
N GLN A 286 -28.07 -20.64 5.39
CA GLN A 286 -27.36 -20.67 6.67
C GLN A 286 -27.65 -19.44 7.53
N ILE A 287 -27.62 -18.24 6.94
CA ILE A 287 -27.93 -16.98 7.65
C ILE A 287 -29.37 -16.96 8.16
N VAL A 288 -30.34 -17.36 7.34
CA VAL A 288 -31.75 -17.46 7.73
C VAL A 288 -31.93 -18.42 8.91
N LEU A 289 -31.32 -19.60 8.85
CA LEU A 289 -31.37 -20.58 9.94
C LEU A 289 -30.74 -20.02 11.23
N MET A 290 -29.62 -19.32 11.13
CA MET A 290 -28.99 -18.68 12.29
C MET A 290 -29.91 -17.61 12.89
N LEU A 291 -30.49 -16.73 12.08
CA LEU A 291 -31.40 -15.68 12.57
C LEU A 291 -32.64 -16.28 13.27
N LEU A 292 -33.26 -17.31 12.69
CA LEU A 292 -34.41 -18.00 13.28
C LEU A 292 -34.04 -18.69 14.60
N LYS A 293 -32.89 -19.39 14.66
CA LYS A 293 -32.38 -20.00 15.91
C LYS A 293 -32.14 -18.97 17.01
N HIS A 294 -31.77 -17.74 16.64
CA HIS A 294 -31.57 -16.62 17.56
C HIS A 294 -32.83 -15.75 17.76
N GLY A 295 -34.02 -16.26 17.45
CA GLY A 295 -35.30 -15.64 17.81
C GLY A 295 -35.81 -14.55 16.87
N ALA A 296 -35.31 -14.48 15.63
CA ALA A 296 -35.89 -13.62 14.60
C ALA A 296 -37.34 -14.06 14.28
N ASN A 297 -38.26 -13.10 14.20
CA ASN A 297 -39.65 -13.35 13.84
C ASN A 297 -39.85 -13.16 12.32
N PRO A 298 -40.21 -14.22 11.56
CA PRO A 298 -40.43 -14.15 10.12
C PRO A 298 -41.65 -13.30 9.71
N ASP A 299 -42.60 -13.08 10.62
CA ASP A 299 -43.85 -12.35 10.33
C ASP A 299 -43.70 -10.83 10.51
N THR A 300 -42.50 -10.35 10.80
CA THR A 300 -42.24 -8.93 11.02
C THR A 300 -42.36 -8.18 9.70
N ARG A 301 -43.28 -7.20 9.62
CA ARG A 301 -43.40 -6.33 8.45
C ARG A 301 -42.31 -5.27 8.49
N VAL A 302 -41.48 -5.24 7.44
CA VAL A 302 -40.53 -4.14 7.20
C VAL A 302 -41.30 -3.07 6.42
N GLU A 303 -41.60 -1.95 7.08
CA GLU A 303 -42.19 -0.75 6.44
C GLU A 303 -41.15 0.01 5.60
#